data_AF-A0A085MC29-F1
#
_entry.id   AF-A0A085MC29-F1
#
_cell.length_a   1.000
_cell.length_b   1.000
_cell.length_c   1.000
_cell.angle_alpha   90.00
_cell.angle_beta   90.00
_cell.angle_gamma   90.00
#
_symmetry.space_group_name_H-M   'P 1'
#
loop_
_entity.id
_entity.type
_entity.pdbx_description
1 polymer ?
#
loop_
_entity_poly.entity_id
_entity_poly.type
_entity_poly.pdbx_seq_one_letter_code
_entity_poly.pdbx_strand_id
1 'polypeptide(L)'
;MKRFISLRKRISADDELRSSYAKAISELIHLGIARKVEQKELRLPAGRIWYLPHHGVRHPARPNKVRIVFDASSVCEGVSLNSCLRKGPDLLNDLIPLLIQFRRFAVPVIADVERMFHQVQVPLHDQSFLRFPWTEGDEAPQTFQMTRQVFGLRSGPASCQYLTLFLYVVLLNRE
;
A
#
# COMPACT_ATOMS: atom_id res chain seq x y z
N MET A 1 7.75 11.36 -13.52
CA MET A 1 8.86 10.63 -14.20
C MET A 1 10.24 10.79 -13.58
N LYS A 2 10.72 11.99 -13.21
CA LYS A 2 12.09 12.20 -12.66
C LYS A 2 12.48 11.27 -11.49
N ARG A 3 11.56 11.04 -10.54
CA ARG A 3 11.79 10.15 -9.38
C ARG A 3 12.01 8.69 -9.77
N PHE A 4 11.25 8.18 -10.74
CA PHE A 4 11.42 6.80 -11.21
C PHE A 4 12.77 6.61 -11.94
N ILE A 5 13.21 7.60 -12.71
CA ILE A 5 14.53 7.57 -13.36
C ILE A 5 15.65 7.50 -12.32
N SER A 6 15.55 8.31 -11.26
CA SER A 6 16.50 8.28 -10.14
C SER A 6 16.49 6.93 -9.40
N LEU A 7 15.30 6.38 -9.16
CA LEU A 7 15.15 5.04 -8.58
C LEU A 7 15.83 3.98 -9.45
N ARG A 8 15.59 4.00 -10.77
CA ARG A 8 16.16 3.03 -11.71
C ARG A 8 17.68 3.10 -11.71
N LYS A 9 18.27 4.29 -11.73
CA LYS A 9 19.74 4.47 -11.62
C LYS A 9 20.30 3.88 -10.33
N ARG A 10 19.59 4.04 -9.21
CA ARG A 10 20.00 3.49 -7.91
C ARG A 10 19.89 1.96 -7.88
N ILE A 11 18.83 1.41 -8.48
CA ILE A 11 18.62 -0.03 -8.58
C ILE A 11 19.63 -0.67 -9.53
N SER A 12 19.99 -0.03 -10.65
CA SER A 12 20.98 -0.55 -11.59
C SER A 12 22.41 -0.54 -11.03
N ALA A 13 22.69 0.29 -10.04
CA ALA A 13 24.02 0.41 -9.42
C ALA A 13 24.24 -0.57 -8.25
N ASP A 14 23.19 -1.21 -7.72
CA ASP A 14 23.26 -2.11 -6.56
C ASP A 14 22.50 -3.41 -6.89
N ASP A 15 23.24 -4.48 -7.19
CA ASP A 15 22.69 -5.78 -7.56
C ASP A 15 21.86 -6.43 -6.44
N GLU A 16 22.24 -6.22 -5.18
CA GLU A 16 21.50 -6.73 -4.04
C GLU A 16 20.18 -5.98 -3.88
N LEU A 17 20.19 -4.65 -4.08
CA LEU A 17 18.98 -3.84 -4.14
C LEU A 17 18.08 -4.32 -5.27
N ARG A 18 18.63 -4.53 -6.45
CA ARG A 18 17.89 -5.00 -7.64
C ARG A 18 17.18 -6.31 -7.37
N SER A 19 17.89 -7.32 -6.88
CA SER A 19 17.30 -8.63 -6.55
C SER A 19 16.21 -8.51 -5.48
N SER A 20 16.49 -7.76 -4.41
CA SER A 20 15.53 -7.60 -3.30
C SER A 20 14.28 -6.82 -3.73
N TYR A 21 14.43 -5.83 -4.60
CA TYR A 21 13.32 -5.03 -5.12
C TYR A 21 12.46 -5.85 -6.09
N ALA A 22 13.09 -6.61 -6.99
CA ALA A 22 12.39 -7.50 -7.91
C ALA A 22 11.60 -8.58 -7.16
N LYS A 23 12.20 -9.19 -6.12
CA LYS A 23 11.52 -10.13 -5.21
C LYS A 23 10.32 -9.49 -4.54
N ALA A 24 10.46 -8.27 -4.00
CA ALA A 24 9.36 -7.57 -3.35
C ALA A 24 8.20 -7.24 -4.30
N ILE A 25 8.47 -6.80 -5.53
CA ILE A 25 7.44 -6.58 -6.55
C ILE A 25 6.77 -7.91 -6.95
N SER A 26 7.58 -8.96 -7.18
CA SER A 26 7.07 -10.29 -7.52
C SER A 26 6.14 -10.85 -6.43
N GLU A 27 6.50 -10.66 -5.16
CA GLU A 27 5.66 -11.04 -4.02
C GLU A 27 4.32 -10.28 -4.01
N LEU A 28 4.32 -8.97 -4.30
CA LEU A 28 3.07 -8.20 -4.41
C LEU A 28 2.17 -8.73 -5.52
N ILE A 29 2.75 -9.14 -6.66
CA ILE A 29 2.00 -9.69 -7.78
C ILE A 29 1.45 -11.08 -7.45
N HIS A 30 2.29 -11.95 -6.89
CA HIS A 30 1.93 -13.31 -6.52
C HIS A 30 0.78 -13.34 -5.49
N LEU A 31 0.79 -12.40 -4.54
CA LEU A 31 -0.28 -12.27 -3.54
C LEU A 31 -1.54 -11.58 -4.07
N GLY A 32 -1.56 -11.20 -5.35
CA GLY A 32 -2.68 -10.47 -5.96
C GLY A 32 -2.89 -9.08 -5.37
N ILE A 33 -1.87 -8.50 -4.73
CA ILE A 33 -1.87 -7.14 -4.15
C ILE A 33 -1.60 -6.11 -5.26
N ALA A 34 -0.83 -6.50 -6.27
CA ALA A 34 -0.60 -5.75 -7.48
C ALA A 34 -0.88 -6.62 -8.71
N ARG A 35 -1.20 -6.00 -9.84
CA ARG A 35 -1.27 -6.67 -11.14
C ARG A 35 -0.61 -5.83 -12.22
N LYS A 36 -0.16 -6.50 -13.29
CA LYS A 36 0.25 -5.82 -14.51
C LYS A 36 -0.99 -5.23 -15.20
N VAL A 37 -0.87 -4.01 -15.72
CA VAL A 37 -1.92 -3.35 -16.50
C VAL A 37 -1.76 -3.77 -17.96
N GLU A 38 -2.85 -4.20 -18.60
CA GLU A 38 -2.80 -4.59 -20.01
C GLU A 38 -2.62 -3.39 -20.93
N GLN A 39 -2.07 -3.60 -22.13
CA GLN A 39 -1.86 -2.52 -23.10
C GLN A 39 -3.15 -1.75 -23.43
N LYS A 40 -4.27 -2.47 -23.53
CA LYS A 40 -5.60 -1.89 -23.79
C LYS A 40 -6.12 -1.00 -22.64
N GLU A 41 -5.64 -1.23 -21.42
CA GLU A 41 -6.06 -0.51 -20.22
C GLU A 41 -5.15 0.69 -19.87
N LEU A 42 -4.00 0.84 -20.55
CA LEU A 42 -2.98 1.83 -20.20
C LEU A 42 -3.51 3.27 -20.16
N ARG A 43 -4.45 3.60 -21.06
CA ARG A 43 -5.07 4.93 -21.17
C ARG A 43 -6.50 5.00 -20.62
N LEU A 44 -6.96 3.92 -19.99
CA LEU A 44 -8.30 3.81 -19.42
C LEU A 44 -8.25 3.73 -17.87
N PRO A 45 -9.22 4.30 -17.15
CA PRO A 45 -10.23 5.23 -17.66
C PRO A 45 -9.58 6.56 -18.01
N ALA A 46 -10.01 7.20 -19.11
CA ALA A 46 -9.47 8.50 -19.52
C ALA A 46 -9.65 9.53 -18.40
N GLY A 47 -8.60 10.28 -18.08
CA GLY A 47 -8.63 11.31 -17.03
C GLY A 47 -8.68 10.78 -15.58
N ARG A 48 -8.65 9.46 -15.36
CA ARG A 48 -8.69 8.86 -14.00
C ARG A 48 -7.49 7.95 -13.75
N ILE A 49 -6.31 8.45 -14.11
CA ILE A 49 -5.06 7.70 -13.99
C ILE A 49 -4.09 8.51 -13.13
N TRP A 50 -3.50 7.84 -12.14
CA TRP A 50 -2.46 8.44 -11.32
C TRP A 50 -1.33 7.45 -11.10
N TYR A 51 -0.10 7.94 -11.22
CA TYR A 51 1.11 7.16 -11.01
C TYR A 51 1.74 7.53 -9.67
N LEU A 52 1.78 6.56 -8.76
CA LEU A 52 2.44 6.67 -7.47
C LEU A 52 3.95 6.48 -7.65
N PRO A 53 4.77 7.48 -7.24
CA PRO A 53 6.18 7.24 -7.02
C PRO A 53 6.35 6.20 -5.92
N HIS A 54 7.33 5.34 -6.07
CA HIS A 54 7.69 4.35 -5.07
C HIS A 54 9.19 4.36 -4.81
N HIS A 55 9.58 3.90 -3.62
CA HIS A 55 10.98 3.73 -3.27
C HIS A 55 11.13 2.57 -2.28
N GLY A 56 12.32 1.98 -2.26
CA GLY A 56 12.65 0.88 -1.37
C GLY A 56 13.24 1.41 -0.08
N VAL A 57 12.73 0.91 1.05
CA VAL A 57 13.24 1.13 2.40
C VAL A 57 13.82 -0.19 2.92
N ARG A 58 15.07 -0.18 3.36
CA ARG A 58 15.73 -1.32 4.02
C ARG A 58 15.58 -1.16 5.53
N HIS A 59 15.26 -2.25 6.22
CA HIS A 59 15.29 -2.24 7.67
C HIS A 59 16.74 -2.41 8.15
N PRO A 60 17.26 -1.60 9.10
CA PRO A 60 18.65 -1.69 9.56
C PRO A 60 19.03 -3.09 10.04
N ALA A 61 18.12 -3.75 10.78
CA ALA A 61 18.32 -5.11 11.27
C ALA A 61 18.07 -6.23 10.22
N ARG A 62 17.54 -5.91 9.03
CA ARG A 62 17.26 -6.88 7.95
C ARG A 62 17.55 -6.23 6.59
N PRO A 63 18.82 -5.94 6.27
CA PRO A 63 19.19 -5.17 5.07
C PRO A 63 18.76 -5.85 3.77
N ASN A 64 18.73 -7.19 3.76
CA ASN A 64 18.36 -8.02 2.61
C ASN A 64 16.84 -8.00 2.32
N LYS A 65 16.02 -7.39 3.19
CA LYS A 65 14.58 -7.24 2.98
C LYS A 65 14.24 -5.79 2.67
N VAL A 66 13.81 -5.56 1.43
CA VAL A 66 13.32 -4.25 0.97
C VAL A 66 11.81 -4.19 1.12
N ARG A 67 11.31 -3.13 1.75
CA ARG A 67 9.88 -2.77 1.74
C ARG A 67 9.66 -1.67 0.72
N ILE A 68 8.69 -1.85 -0.15
CA ILE A 68 8.32 -0.86 -1.17
C ILE A 68 7.30 0.08 -0.56
N VAL A 69 7.63 1.37 -0.56
CA VAL A 69 6.76 2.44 -0.05
C VAL A 69 6.29 3.27 -1.22
N PHE A 70 4.98 3.49 -1.30
CA PHE A 70 4.35 4.36 -2.28
C PHE A 70 4.10 5.74 -1.67
N ASP A 71 4.47 6.79 -2.41
CA ASP A 71 4.33 8.17 -1.96
C ASP A 71 3.11 8.84 -2.61
N ALA A 72 1.96 8.75 -1.95
CA ALA A 72 0.73 9.41 -2.36
C ALA A 72 0.69 10.92 -2.03
N SER A 73 1.68 11.43 -1.29
CA SER A 73 1.83 12.85 -0.97
C SER A 73 2.67 13.59 -2.01
N SER A 74 3.33 12.88 -2.92
CA SER A 74 4.08 13.47 -4.02
C SER A 74 3.20 14.37 -4.87
N VAL A 75 3.63 15.63 -5.02
CA VAL A 75 2.97 16.63 -5.86
C VAL A 75 3.39 16.46 -7.31
N CYS A 76 2.43 16.42 -8.23
CA CYS A 76 2.61 16.54 -9.67
C CYS A 76 1.67 17.63 -10.16
N GLU A 77 2.18 18.61 -10.90
CA GLU A 77 1.36 19.69 -11.48
C GLU A 77 0.51 20.43 -10.42
N GLY A 78 1.07 20.64 -9.22
CA GLY A 78 0.41 21.33 -8.11
C GLY A 78 -0.55 20.48 -7.28
N VAL A 79 -0.79 19.22 -7.65
CA VAL A 79 -1.74 18.33 -6.96
C VAL A 79 -1.04 17.07 -6.47
N SER A 80 -1.43 16.54 -5.29
CA SER A 80 -1.06 15.18 -4.85
C SER A 80 -2.30 14.32 -4.69
N LEU A 81 -2.16 12.99 -4.82
CA LEU A 81 -3.29 12.09 -4.63
C LEU A 81 -3.93 12.30 -3.23
N ASN A 82 -3.12 12.45 -2.20
CA ASN A 82 -3.59 12.73 -0.84
C ASN A 82 -4.35 14.04 -0.68
N SER A 83 -4.06 15.06 -1.50
CA SER A 83 -4.84 16.31 -1.49
C SER A 83 -6.26 16.13 -2.05
N CYS A 84 -6.45 15.16 -2.95
CA CYS A 84 -7.74 14.83 -3.55
C CYS A 84 -8.57 13.84 -2.70
N LEU A 85 -7.91 13.07 -1.83
CA LEU A 85 -8.56 12.08 -0.97
C LEU A 85 -9.13 12.72 0.30
N ARG A 86 -10.33 12.31 0.69
CA ARG A 86 -10.90 12.64 2.01
C ARG A 86 -10.30 11.71 3.06
N LYS A 87 -9.97 12.25 4.25
CA LYS A 87 -9.44 11.47 5.38
C LYS A 87 -10.38 10.34 5.81
N GLY A 88 -11.68 10.57 5.72
CA GLY A 88 -12.70 9.72 6.35
C GLY A 88 -12.87 10.05 7.83
N PRO A 89 -13.88 9.46 8.49
CA PRO A 89 -14.07 9.60 9.94
C PRO A 89 -12.91 8.96 10.70
N ASP A 90 -12.61 9.50 11.88
CA ASP A 90 -11.69 8.86 12.81
C ASP A 90 -12.47 7.80 13.59
N LEU A 91 -12.15 6.52 13.37
CA LEU A 91 -12.82 5.39 14.00
C LEU A 91 -11.94 4.74 15.08
N LEU A 92 -10.85 5.40 15.48
CA LEU A 92 -10.05 4.94 16.60
C LEU A 92 -10.84 5.15 17.89
N ASN A 93 -11.04 4.04 18.63
CA ASN A 93 -11.49 4.13 20.00
C ASN A 93 -10.38 4.77 20.85
N ASP A 94 -10.78 5.54 21.85
CA ASP A 94 -9.85 6.07 22.83
C ASP A 94 -9.09 4.93 23.51
N LEU A 95 -7.76 5.09 23.60
CA LEU A 95 -6.89 4.05 24.14
C LEU A 95 -7.19 3.75 25.62
N ILE A 96 -7.53 4.76 26.42
CA ILE A 96 -7.75 4.60 27.86
C ILE A 96 -8.98 3.72 28.16
N PRO A 97 -10.19 4.02 27.63
CA PRO A 97 -11.34 3.12 27.77
C PRO A 97 -11.07 1.70 27.25
N LEU A 98 -10.38 1.58 26.11
CA LEU A 98 -10.03 0.28 25.53
C LEU A 98 -9.16 -0.54 26.49
N LEU A 99 -8.12 0.05 27.09
CA LEU A 99 -7.25 -0.61 28.05
C LEU A 99 -7.97 -0.96 29.36
N ILE A 100 -8.89 -0.12 29.82
CA ILE A 100 -9.73 -0.42 31.00
C ILE A 100 -10.63 -1.64 30.71
N GLN A 101 -11.29 -1.66 29.55
CA GLN A 101 -12.13 -2.78 29.14
C GLN A 101 -11.30 -4.07 28.99
N PHE A 102 -10.09 -3.96 28.44
CA PHE A 102 -9.17 -5.08 28.28
C PHE A 102 -8.77 -5.71 29.63
N ARG A 103 -8.66 -4.90 30.70
CA ARG A 103 -8.39 -5.39 32.07
C ARG A 103 -9.60 -6.01 32.78
N ARG A 104 -10.82 -5.86 32.25
CA ARG A 104 -12.03 -6.46 32.88
C ARG A 104 -12.08 -7.97 32.73
N PHE A 105 -11.44 -8.53 31.71
CA PHE A 105 -11.47 -9.96 31.44
C PHE A 105 -10.23 -10.64 32.02
N ALA A 106 -10.39 -11.87 32.52
CA ALA A 106 -9.30 -12.61 33.16
C ALA A 106 -8.18 -13.01 32.17
N VAL A 107 -8.52 -13.17 30.88
CA VAL A 107 -7.58 -13.59 29.83
C VAL A 107 -7.64 -12.64 28.64
N PRO A 108 -6.62 -11.78 28.46
CA PRO A 108 -6.50 -10.94 27.28
C PRO A 108 -5.98 -11.71 26.06
N VAL A 109 -6.53 -11.41 24.87
CA VAL A 109 -6.01 -11.92 23.58
C VAL A 109 -5.55 -10.75 22.73
N ILE A 110 -4.33 -10.86 22.18
CA ILE A 110 -3.73 -9.88 21.28
C ILE A 110 -3.30 -10.60 20.01
N ALA A 111 -3.58 -10.00 18.86
CA ALA A 111 -3.13 -10.50 17.56
C ALA A 111 -2.64 -9.32 16.70
N ASP A 112 -1.57 -9.54 15.95
CA ASP A 112 -1.11 -8.61 14.92
C ASP A 112 -1.68 -9.04 13.55
N VAL A 113 -2.24 -8.09 12.81
CA VAL A 113 -2.75 -8.36 11.46
C VAL A 113 -1.64 -8.09 10.46
N GLU A 114 -1.00 -9.17 10.01
CA GLU A 114 0.06 -9.06 9.01
C GLU A 114 -0.48 -8.35 7.76
N ARG A 115 0.24 -7.28 7.36
CA ARG A 115 -0.06 -6.49 6.15
C ARG A 115 -1.50 -5.97 6.12
N MET A 116 -2.01 -5.46 7.24
CA MET A 116 -3.38 -4.94 7.40
C MET A 116 -3.91 -4.15 6.18
N PHE A 117 -3.15 -3.18 5.65
CA PHE A 117 -3.59 -2.40 4.48
C PHE A 117 -3.83 -3.28 3.24
N HIS A 118 -3.00 -4.30 3.03
CA HIS A 118 -3.16 -5.19 1.88
C HIS A 118 -4.33 -6.18 2.01
N GLN A 119 -4.95 -6.28 3.20
CA GLN A 119 -6.17 -7.08 3.39
C GLN A 119 -7.41 -6.39 2.84
N VAL A 120 -7.37 -5.07 2.60
CA VAL A 120 -8.50 -4.28 2.11
C VAL A 120 -8.42 -4.11 0.60
N GLN A 121 -9.47 -4.52 -0.12
CA GLN A 121 -9.56 -4.32 -1.57
C GLN A 121 -9.88 -2.88 -1.94
N VAL A 122 -9.24 -2.39 -3.00
CA VAL A 122 -9.60 -1.12 -3.62
C VAL A 122 -10.65 -1.37 -4.70
N PRO A 123 -11.75 -0.59 -4.75
CA PRO A 123 -12.74 -0.70 -5.81
C PRO A 123 -12.12 -0.62 -7.19
N LEU A 124 -12.60 -1.43 -8.14
CA LEU A 124 -12.01 -1.55 -9.49
C LEU A 124 -11.86 -0.18 -10.20
N HIS A 125 -12.84 0.70 -10.01
CA HIS A 125 -12.85 2.03 -10.63
C HIS A 125 -11.83 3.02 -10.04
N ASP A 126 -11.28 2.73 -8.86
CA ASP A 126 -10.28 3.57 -8.18
C ASP A 126 -8.84 3.01 -8.31
N GLN A 127 -8.67 1.75 -8.71
CA GLN A 127 -7.34 1.11 -8.82
C GLN A 127 -6.42 1.82 -9.81
N SER A 128 -6.98 2.50 -10.83
CA SER A 128 -6.21 3.27 -11.81
C SER A 128 -5.49 4.48 -11.21
N PHE A 129 -5.87 4.94 -10.00
CA PHE A 129 -5.14 5.96 -9.26
C PHE A 129 -3.91 5.41 -8.49
N LEU A 130 -3.77 4.09 -8.41
CA LEU A 130 -2.70 3.40 -7.69
C LEU A 130 -1.75 2.70 -8.66
N ARG A 131 -1.52 3.30 -9.83
CA ARG A 131 -0.58 2.76 -10.82
C ARG A 131 0.85 3.11 -10.44
N PHE A 132 1.79 2.28 -10.89
CA PHE A 132 3.20 2.55 -10.73
C PHE A 132 4.00 1.92 -11.87
N PRO A 133 5.11 2.55 -12.32
CA PRO A 133 5.98 2.00 -13.34
C PRO A 133 7.00 1.02 -12.71
N TRP A 134 7.29 -0.10 -13.36
CA TRP A 134 8.34 -1.03 -12.92
C TRP A 134 9.00 -1.75 -14.11
N THR A 135 10.30 -2.03 -13.98
CA THR A 135 11.08 -2.90 -14.87
C THR A 135 12.18 -3.57 -14.05
N GLU A 136 12.46 -4.83 -14.34
CA GLU A 136 13.52 -5.61 -13.67
C GLU A 136 14.92 -5.35 -14.28
N GLY A 137 14.96 -4.90 -15.53
CA GLY A 137 16.18 -4.65 -16.28
C GLY A 137 16.14 -3.34 -17.06
N ASP A 138 16.85 -3.31 -18.18
CA ASP A 138 16.98 -2.09 -18.97
C ASP A 138 15.83 -1.83 -19.95
N GLU A 139 14.87 -2.74 -20.01
CA GLU A 139 13.67 -2.61 -20.82
C GLU A 139 12.83 -1.37 -20.49
N ALA A 140 11.91 -1.07 -21.40
CA ALA A 140 10.91 -0.02 -21.18
C ALA A 140 10.06 -0.37 -19.94
N PRO A 141 9.80 0.60 -19.04
CA PRO A 141 9.03 0.34 -17.83
C PRO A 141 7.60 -0.07 -18.18
N GLN A 142 7.16 -1.15 -17.56
CA GLN A 142 5.79 -1.63 -17.64
C GLN A 142 4.95 -0.97 -16.55
N THR A 143 3.64 -0.82 -16.80
CA THR A 143 2.71 -0.27 -15.80
C THR A 143 2.08 -1.39 -14.99
N PHE A 144 2.14 -1.24 -13.68
CA PHE A 144 1.44 -2.07 -12.70
C PHE A 144 0.42 -1.22 -11.97
N GLN A 145 -0.55 -1.87 -11.33
CA GLN A 145 -1.53 -1.21 -10.47
C GLN A 145 -1.75 -2.00 -9.19
N MET A 146 -1.94 -1.30 -8.08
CA MET A 146 -2.32 -1.92 -6.81
C MET A 146 -3.82 -2.21 -6.81
N THR A 147 -4.19 -3.41 -6.36
CA THR A 147 -5.57 -3.87 -6.21
C THR A 147 -6.07 -3.78 -4.78
N ARG A 148 -5.13 -3.65 -3.83
CA ARG A 148 -5.37 -3.51 -2.39
C ARG A 148 -4.89 -2.14 -1.91
N GLN A 149 -5.36 -1.75 -0.73
CA GLN A 149 -4.97 -0.49 -0.09
C GLN A 149 -3.45 -0.44 0.10
N VAL A 150 -2.89 0.76 -0.08
CA VAL A 150 -1.45 1.03 0.11
C VAL A 150 -1.23 1.93 1.31
N PHE A 151 -0.13 1.69 2.00
CA PHE A 151 0.30 2.57 3.08
C PHE A 151 0.60 3.97 2.53
N GLY A 152 0.23 5.01 3.30
CA GLY A 152 0.49 6.41 2.94
C GLY A 152 -0.67 7.13 2.24
N LEU A 153 -1.79 6.44 1.96
CA LEU A 153 -3.02 7.09 1.50
C LEU A 153 -3.72 7.80 2.66
N ARG A 154 -4.20 9.03 2.43
CA ARG A 154 -4.91 9.84 3.42
C ARG A 154 -6.19 9.17 3.94
N SER A 155 -6.88 8.43 3.08
CA SER A 155 -8.09 7.64 3.42
C SER A 155 -7.77 6.22 3.92
N GLY A 156 -6.49 5.81 3.88
CA GLY A 156 -6.05 4.45 4.20
C GLY A 156 -6.43 4.00 5.61
N PRO A 157 -6.12 4.78 6.67
CA PRO A 157 -6.45 4.41 8.05
C PRO A 157 -7.94 4.18 8.26
N ALA A 158 -8.79 5.13 7.86
CA ALA A 158 -10.23 5.00 8.01
C ALA A 158 -10.79 3.78 7.26
N SER A 159 -10.31 3.54 6.03
CA SER A 159 -10.73 2.37 5.22
C SER A 159 -10.39 1.03 5.90
N CYS A 160 -9.25 0.95 6.57
CA CYS A 160 -8.82 -0.28 7.25
C CYS A 160 -9.47 -0.45 8.63
N GLN A 161 -9.79 0.65 9.32
CA GLN A 161 -10.48 0.60 10.62
C GLN A 161 -11.88 0.00 10.51
N TYR A 162 -12.61 0.26 9.42
CA TYR A 162 -13.89 -0.41 9.17
C TYR A 162 -13.79 -1.94 9.18
N LEU A 163 -12.71 -2.49 8.60
CA LEU A 163 -12.45 -3.93 8.61
C LEU A 163 -12.13 -4.44 10.04
N THR A 164 -11.32 -3.71 10.79
CA THR A 164 -10.93 -4.10 12.16
C THR A 164 -12.12 -4.09 13.11
N LEU A 165 -13.01 -3.10 13.01
CA LEU A 165 -14.24 -3.04 13.79
C LEU A 165 -15.14 -4.24 13.49
N PHE A 166 -15.26 -4.64 12.22
CA PHE A 166 -16.00 -5.83 11.84
C PHE A 166 -15.43 -7.10 12.46
N LEU A 167 -14.10 -7.27 12.46
CA LEU A 167 -13.44 -8.42 13.10
C LEU A 167 -13.66 -8.44 14.62
N TYR A 168 -13.59 -7.28 15.28
CA TYR A 168 -13.86 -7.15 16.72
C TYR A 168 -15.30 -7.57 17.06
N VAL A 169 -16.28 -7.11 16.29
CA VAL A 169 -17.69 -7.48 16.46
C VAL A 169 -17.90 -8.98 16.24
N VAL A 170 -17.31 -9.57 15.19
CA VAL A 170 -17.44 -11.01 14.92
C VAL A 170 -16.79 -11.86 16.02
N LEU A 171 -15.65 -11.43 16.57
CA LEU A 171 -14.97 -12.16 17.64
C LEU A 171 -15.73 -12.10 18.97
N LEU A 172 -16.42 -10.99 19.25
CA LEU A 172 -17.20 -10.84 20.49
C LEU A 172 -18.63 -11.40 20.40
N ASN A 173 -19.22 -11.51 19.21
CA ASN A 173 -20.57 -12.05 19.01
C ASN A 173 -20.59 -13.54 18.62
N ARG A 174 -19.46 -14.24 18.73
CA ARG A 174 -19.44 -15.71 18.75
C ARG A 174 -19.65 -16.19 20.19
N GLU A 175 -20.89 -16.05 20.65
CA GLU A 175 -21.44 -16.85 21.76
C GLU A 175 -22.49 -17.81 21.20
#